data_AF-A0A966A8N6-F1
#
_entry.id   AF-A0A966A8N6-F1
#
_cell.length_a   1.000
_cell.length_b   1.000
_cell.length_c   1.000
_cell.angle_alpha   90.00
_cell.angle_beta   90.00
_cell.angle_gamma   90.00
#
_symmetry.space_group_name_H-M   'P 1'
#
loop_
_entity.id
_entity.type
_entity.pdbx_description
1 polymer ?
#
loop_
_entity_poly.entity_id
_entity_poly.type
_entity_poly.pdbx_seq_one_letter_code
_entity_poly.pdbx_strand_id
1 'polypeptide(L)' 'MHDSFEWSRASGPALLPAEIRATPSDFVVTEDLTLDFSGDGEHDFLWIEKTGANTQWVAERLAE' A
#
# COMPACT_ATOMS: atom_id res chain seq x y z
N MET A 1 5.78 -30.33 14.87
CA MET A 1 5.36 -30.77 13.53
C MET A 1 5.22 -29.50 12.70
N HIS A 2 6.29 -29.06 12.05
CA HIS A 2 6.25 -27.93 11.13
C HIS A 2 6.11 -28.53 9.73
N ASP A 3 4.89 -28.55 9.20
CA ASP A 3 4.69 -28.85 7.78
C ASP A 3 5.39 -27.77 6.97
N SER A 4 6.53 -28.15 6.40
CA SER A 4 7.29 -27.32 5.49
C SER A 4 6.60 -27.42 4.14
N PHE A 5 5.66 -26.52 3.89
CA PHE A 5 5.08 -26.40 2.56
C PHE A 5 6.15 -25.84 1.62
N GLU A 6 6.76 -26.70 0.82
CA GLU A 6 7.64 -26.31 -0.28
C GLU A 6 6.80 -25.89 -1.48
N TRP A 7 6.39 -24.63 -1.51
CA TRP A 7 5.70 -24.05 -2.65
C TRP A 7 6.63 -23.93 -3.85
N SER A 8 6.17 -24.34 -5.03
CA SER A 8 6.88 -24.13 -6.29
C SER A 8 7.14 -22.65 -6.53
N ARG A 9 8.41 -22.27 -6.73
CA ARG A 9 8.81 -20.91 -7.05
C ARG A 9 9.14 -20.80 -8.53
N ALA A 10 8.44 -19.93 -9.25
CA ALA A 10 8.63 -19.74 -10.70
C ALA A 10 10.08 -19.40 -11.09
N SER A 11 10.79 -18.67 -10.22
CA SER A 11 12.18 -18.24 -10.44
C SER A 11 13.21 -19.01 -9.61
N GLY A 12 12.83 -20.14 -9.01
CA GLY A 12 13.70 -20.90 -8.10
C GLY A 12 13.85 -20.26 -6.70
N PRO A 13 14.80 -20.74 -5.89
CA PRO A 13 15.02 -20.23 -4.53
C PRO A 13 15.60 -18.82 -4.52
N ALA A 14 15.42 -18.09 -3.42
CA ALA A 14 16.08 -16.80 -3.23
C ALA A 14 17.60 -16.99 -3.17
N LEU A 15 18.36 -16.13 -3.86
CA LEU A 15 19.81 -16.24 -3.94
C LEU A 15 20.52 -15.77 -2.66
N LEU A 16 19.96 -14.76 -1.98
CA LEU A 16 20.50 -14.12 -0.80
C LEU A 16 19.36 -13.59 0.09
N PRO A 17 19.58 -13.43 1.41
CA PRO A 17 18.66 -12.69 2.26
C PRO A 17 18.66 -11.20 1.90
N ALA A 18 17.51 -10.55 2.05
CA ALA A 18 17.35 -9.12 1.84
C ALA A 18 16.29 -8.57 2.80
N GLU A 19 16.40 -7.29 3.13
CA GLU A 19 15.38 -6.55 3.86
C GLU A 19 14.51 -5.78 2.86
N ILE A 20 13.19 -5.78 3.10
CA ILE A 20 12.21 -5.07 2.27
C ILE A 20 11.44 -4.13 3.19
N ARG A 21 11.25 -2.88 2.76
CA ARG A 21 10.55 -1.83 3.54
C ARG A 21 11.23 -1.50 4.88
N ALA A 22 12.56 -1.42 4.90
CA ALA A 22 13.31 -1.12 6.14
C ALA A 22 12.98 0.28 6.68
N THR A 23 12.73 1.22 5.78
CA THR A 23 12.19 2.55 6.06
C THR A 23 10.93 2.80 5.24
N PRO A 24 10.04 3.74 5.64
CA PRO A 24 8.87 4.07 4.83
C PRO A 24 9.22 4.53 3.41
N SER A 25 10.35 5.22 3.23
CA SER A 25 10.83 5.66 1.91
C SER A 25 11.26 4.53 0.98
N ASP A 26 11.52 3.33 1.48
CA ASP A 26 11.86 2.17 0.65
C ASP A 26 10.63 1.58 -0.05
N PHE A 27 9.42 2.02 0.33
CA PHE A 27 8.17 1.48 -0.20
C PHE A 27 7.13 2.59 -0.39
N VAL A 28 7.13 3.17 -1.58
CA VAL A 28 6.18 4.21 -1.99
C VAL A 28 5.08 3.57 -2.82
N VAL A 29 3.82 3.91 -2.50
CA VAL A 29 2.64 3.48 -3.25
C VAL A 29 1.89 4.71 -3.73
N THR A 30 1.64 4.77 -5.02
CA THR A 30 0.74 5.73 -5.66
C THR A 30 -0.50 4.97 -6.07
N GLU A 31 -1.67 5.41 -5.61
CA GLU A 31 -2.93 4.79 -6.00
C GLU A 31 -3.20 5.03 -7.49
N ASP A 32 -3.61 4.00 -8.22
CA ASP A 32 -4.05 4.14 -9.60
C ASP A 32 -5.57 4.06 -9.64
N LEU A 33 -6.21 5.23 -9.61
CA LEU A 33 -7.66 5.37 -9.70
C LEU A 33 -8.05 5.42 -11.18
N THR A 34 -8.59 4.31 -11.69
CA THR A 34 -9.03 4.18 -13.09
C THR A 34 -10.40 4.82 -13.37
N LEU A 35 -10.87 5.70 -12.48
CA LEU A 35 -12.15 6.40 -12.61
C LEU A 35 -11.93 7.87 -12.93
N ASP A 36 -12.75 8.40 -13.82
CA ASP A 36 -12.77 9.83 -14.13
C ASP A 36 -13.59 10.58 -13.06
N PHE A 37 -13.06 11.69 -12.58
CA PHE A 37 -13.81 12.58 -11.68
C PHE A 37 -14.80 13.41 -12.50
N SER A 38 -16.08 13.35 -12.14
CA SER A 38 -17.13 14.12 -12.84
C SER A 38 -17.01 15.64 -12.62
N GLY A 39 -16.39 16.05 -11.50
CA GLY A 39 -16.28 17.45 -11.10
C GLY A 39 -17.59 18.05 -10.55
N ASP A 40 -18.59 17.21 -10.31
CA ASP A 40 -19.89 17.55 -9.73
C ASP A 40 -20.34 16.49 -8.71
N GLY A 41 -21.42 16.77 -7.97
CA GLY A 41 -21.97 15.87 -6.95
C GLY A 41 -21.75 16.35 -5.51
N GLU A 42 -22.13 15.51 -4.56
CA GLU A 42 -22.10 15.83 -3.12
C GLU A 42 -20.76 15.54 -2.44
N HIS A 43 -19.83 14.89 -3.14
CA HIS A 43 -18.58 14.38 -2.57
C HIS A 43 -17.34 15.06 -3.17
N ASP A 44 -16.40 15.42 -2.30
CA ASP A 44 -15.06 15.84 -2.68
C ASP A 44 -14.09 14.65 -2.70
N PHE A 45 -13.28 14.56 -3.76
CA PHE A 45 -12.17 13.61 -3.83
C PHE A 45 -10.87 14.31 -3.44
N LEU A 46 -10.21 13.78 -2.41
CA LEU A 46 -8.96 14.31 -1.88
C LEU A 46 -7.80 13.38 -2.24
N TRP A 47 -6.83 13.90 -2.99
CA TRP A 47 -5.58 13.21 -3.24
C TRP A 47 -4.58 13.50 -2.12
N ILE A 48 -4.25 12.48 -1.33
CA ILE A 48 -3.46 12.64 -0.10
C ILE A 48 -2.26 11.70 -0.10
N GLU A 49 -1.08 12.27 0.14
CA GLU A 49 0.09 11.51 0.53
C GLU A 49 0.09 11.29 2.05
N LYS A 50 0.34 10.06 2.49
CA LYS A 50 0.44 9.72 3.91
C LYS A 50 1.69 8.86 4.19
N THR A 51 2.37 9.17 5.28
CA THR A 51 3.48 8.38 5.83
C THR A 51 3.24 8.15 7.31
N GLY A 52 3.50 6.93 7.81
CA GLY A 52 3.34 6.61 9.23
C GLY A 52 1.90 6.57 9.74
N ALA A 53 0.91 6.69 8.84
CA ALA A 53 -0.51 6.66 9.18
C ALA A 53 -1.29 5.65 8.31
N ASN A 54 -2.27 5.00 8.92
CA ASN A 54 -3.24 4.19 8.18
C ASN A 54 -4.35 5.10 7.61
N THR A 55 -5.13 4.57 6.66
CA THR A 55 -6.15 5.34 5.95
C THR A 55 -7.27 5.83 6.87
N GLN A 56 -7.69 5.00 7.84
CA GLN A 56 -8.76 5.37 8.78
C GLN A 56 -8.36 6.57 9.65
N TRP A 57 -7.15 6.56 10.21
CA TRP A 57 -6.67 7.65 11.05
C TRP A 57 -6.60 8.99 10.29
N VAL A 58 -6.17 8.97 9.03
CA VAL A 58 -6.16 10.16 8.16
C VAL A 58 -7.59 10.64 7.90
N ALA A 59 -8.52 9.73 7.60
CA ALA A 59 -9.92 10.08 7.39
C ALA A 59 -10.56 10.73 8.63
N GLU A 60 -10.27 10.20 9.83
CA GLU A 60 -10.74 10.79 11.10
C GLU A 60 -10.20 12.21 11.29
N ARG A 61 -8.91 12.48 10.97
CA ARG A 61 -8.34 13.84 11.07
C ARG A 61 -8.91 14.83 10.06
N LEU A 62 -9.34 14.36 8.88
CA LEU A 62 -9.96 15.22 7.87
C LEU A 62 -11.40 15.62 8.23
N ALA A 63 -12.07 14.82 9.06
CA ALA A 63 -13.45 15.04 9.46
C ALA A 63 -13.60 15.98 10.67
N GLU A 64 -12.49 16.33 11.32
CA GLU A 64 -12.43 17.30 12.43
C GLU A 64 -12.44 18.76 11.93
#